data_AF-A0A8I6YJ80-F1
#
_entry.id   AF-A0A8I6YJ80-F1
#
_cell.length_a   1.000
_cell.length_b   1.000
_cell.length_c   1.000
_cell.angle_alpha   90.00
_cell.angle_beta   90.00
_cell.angle_gamma   90.00
#
_symmetry.space_group_name_H-M   'P 1'
#
loop_
_entity.id
_entity.type
_entity.pdbx_description
1 polymer ?
#
loop_
_entity_poly.entity_id
_entity_poly.type
_entity_poly.pdbx_seq_one_letter_code
_entity_poly.pdbx_strand_id
1 'polypeptide(L)'
;MAPARHLATATLAATAAVVALLLLAGGHGADAGADTSDCRVAQTAFGECTDYITSFEDAVVTPRCCQGLRTISDLATSREQRRELCECVRSVMVAAGNVIFHRVQMLRSGVACGFKPDFLPSAYYFYRCFRI
;
A
#
# COMPACT_ATOMS: atom_id res chain seq x y z
N MET A 1 53.74 -52.66 4.52
CA MET A 1 52.59 -51.74 4.70
C MET A 1 52.49 -50.84 3.47
N ALA A 2 51.25 -50.59 3.04
CA ALA A 2 50.81 -50.12 1.73
C ALA A 2 51.20 -48.67 1.34
N PRO A 3 51.10 -48.29 0.05
CA PRO A 3 51.22 -46.92 -0.46
C PRO A 3 49.85 -46.26 -0.74
N ALA A 4 49.75 -44.95 -0.56
CA ALA A 4 48.77 -44.04 -1.19
C ALA A 4 49.29 -42.60 -0.94
N ARG A 5 49.80 -41.79 -1.88
CA ARG A 5 49.31 -41.33 -3.19
C ARG A 5 47.91 -40.72 -3.17
N HIS A 6 47.92 -39.38 -3.17
CA HIS A 6 47.22 -38.50 -4.12
C HIS A 6 45.86 -37.91 -3.75
N LEU A 7 45.79 -36.61 -4.04
CA LEU A 7 44.65 -35.83 -4.52
C LEU A 7 43.58 -35.42 -3.50
N ALA A 8 43.44 -34.11 -3.32
CA ALA A 8 42.13 -33.46 -3.45
C ALA A 8 42.27 -31.94 -3.62
N THR A 9 42.84 -31.52 -4.75
CA THR A 9 42.33 -30.35 -5.46
C THR A 9 40.85 -30.63 -5.78
N ALA A 10 39.91 -29.99 -5.09
CA ALA A 10 38.54 -29.69 -5.57
C ALA A 10 37.62 -29.32 -4.38
N THR A 11 37.74 -28.11 -3.84
CA THR A 11 36.74 -27.60 -2.88
C THR A 11 35.95 -26.39 -3.39
N LEU A 12 36.11 -26.00 -4.67
CA LEU A 12 35.44 -24.83 -5.24
C LEU A 12 34.18 -25.13 -6.06
N ALA A 13 33.83 -26.38 -6.34
CA ALA A 13 32.70 -26.71 -7.22
C ALA A 13 31.38 -27.02 -6.49
N ALA A 14 31.38 -27.25 -5.16
CA ALA A 14 30.21 -27.73 -4.44
C ALA A 14 29.22 -26.63 -3.99
N THR A 15 29.62 -25.35 -4.02
CA THR A 15 28.80 -24.24 -3.50
C THR A 15 27.85 -23.63 -4.52
N ALA A 16 28.06 -23.83 -5.83
CA ALA A 16 27.25 -23.20 -6.87
C ALA A 16 25.87 -23.87 -7.06
N ALA A 17 25.75 -25.18 -6.82
CA ALA A 17 24.51 -25.91 -7.10
C ALA A 17 23.39 -25.65 -6.08
N VAL A 18 23.73 -25.39 -4.81
CA VAL A 18 22.73 -25.17 -3.74
C VAL A 18 22.06 -23.80 -3.88
N VAL A 19 22.79 -22.79 -4.37
CA VAL A 19 22.27 -21.43 -4.57
C VAL A 19 21.27 -21.38 -5.74
N ALA A 20 21.50 -22.16 -6.79
CA ALA A 20 20.62 -22.18 -7.96
C ALA A 20 19.24 -22.80 -7.69
N LEU A 21 19.15 -23.78 -6.78
CA LEU A 21 17.89 -24.46 -6.43
C LEU A 21 17.00 -23.64 -5.48
N LEU A 22 17.57 -22.77 -4.63
CA LEU A 22 16.81 -21.90 -3.74
C LEU A 22 16.16 -20.70 -4.47
N LEU A 23 16.65 -20.33 -5.65
CA LEU A 23 16.12 -19.22 -6.44
C LEU A 23 14.88 -19.59 -7.28
N LEU A 24 14.60 -20.87 -7.50
CA LEU A 24 13.50 -21.34 -8.36
C LEU A 24 12.21 -21.69 -7.60
N ALA A 25 12.23 -21.66 -6.27
CA ALA A 25 11.08 -22.00 -5.42
C ALA A 25 10.44 -20.79 -4.71
N GLY A 26 10.95 -19.57 -4.94
CA GLY A 26 10.32 -18.32 -4.52
C GLY A 26 9.09 -18.07 -5.38
N GLY A 27 7.95 -18.56 -4.91
CA GLY A 27 6.68 -18.51 -5.61
C GLY A 27 6.38 -17.13 -6.19
N HIS A 28 6.05 -17.12 -7.48
CA HIS A 28 5.16 -16.12 -8.03
C HIS A 28 3.79 -16.33 -7.37
N GLY A 29 3.65 -15.85 -6.13
CA GLY A 29 2.35 -15.36 -5.71
C GLY A 29 2.00 -14.30 -6.75
N ALA A 30 0.95 -14.54 -7.52
CA ALA A 30 0.28 -13.44 -8.19
C ALA A 30 -0.22 -12.55 -7.07
N ASP A 31 0.61 -11.60 -6.65
CA ASP A 31 0.19 -10.52 -5.78
C ASP A 31 -0.92 -9.81 -6.53
N ALA A 32 -2.17 -10.10 -6.17
CA ALA A 32 -3.29 -9.23 -6.45
C ALA A 32 -3.18 -8.01 -5.52
N GLY A 33 -2.00 -7.39 -5.54
CA GLY A 33 -1.76 -6.09 -5.00
C GLY A 33 -2.27 -5.04 -5.99
N ALA A 34 -2.65 -3.88 -5.49
CA ALA A 34 -2.81 -2.67 -6.27
C ALA A 34 -1.55 -2.51 -7.14
N ASP A 35 -1.72 -2.60 -8.45
CA ASP A 35 -0.63 -2.32 -9.38
C ASP A 35 -0.17 -0.87 -9.12
N THR A 36 1.09 -0.57 -9.42
CA THR A 36 1.63 0.79 -9.43
C THR A 36 0.70 1.80 -10.12
N SER A 37 -0.07 1.35 -11.12
CA SER A 37 -1.14 2.12 -11.76
C SER A 37 -2.26 2.51 -10.80
N ASP A 38 -2.74 1.59 -9.97
CA ASP A 38 -3.84 1.78 -9.03
C ASP A 38 -3.43 2.73 -7.91
N CYS A 39 -2.18 2.61 -7.44
CA CYS A 39 -1.62 3.54 -6.47
C CYS A 39 -1.56 4.97 -7.01
N ARG A 40 -1.11 5.15 -8.27
CA ARG A 40 -1.11 6.46 -8.93
C ARG A 40 -2.53 7.00 -9.12
N VAL A 41 -3.47 6.16 -9.56
CA VAL A 41 -4.89 6.54 -9.67
C VAL A 41 -5.42 6.98 -8.31
N ALA A 42 -5.10 6.25 -7.25
CA ALA A 42 -5.54 6.59 -5.90
C ALA A 42 -4.94 7.89 -5.38
N GLN A 43 -3.67 8.16 -5.65
CA GLN A 43 -3.03 9.42 -5.28
C GLN A 43 -3.69 10.61 -6.00
N THR A 44 -3.91 10.49 -7.31
CA THR A 44 -4.56 11.54 -8.10
C THR A 44 -6.01 11.75 -7.65
N ALA A 45 -6.79 10.67 -7.50
CA ALA A 45 -8.18 10.73 -7.08
C ALA A 45 -8.35 11.28 -5.66
N PHE A 46 -7.47 10.91 -4.73
CA PHE A 46 -7.50 11.41 -3.36
C PHE A 46 -7.03 12.87 -3.24
N GLY A 47 -6.22 13.35 -4.19
CA GLY A 47 -5.79 14.75 -4.22
C GLY A 47 -6.94 15.75 -4.23
N GLU A 48 -8.09 15.38 -4.80
CA GLU A 48 -9.33 16.19 -4.79
C GLU A 48 -9.89 16.43 -3.38
N CYS A 49 -9.46 15.63 -2.38
CA CYS A 49 -9.87 15.74 -0.98
C CYS A 49 -8.88 16.53 -0.12
N THR A 50 -7.70 16.90 -0.65
CA THR A 50 -6.62 17.51 0.14
C THR A 50 -7.09 18.81 0.81
N ASP A 51 -7.71 19.71 0.06
CA ASP A 51 -8.22 20.99 0.60
C ASP A 51 -9.21 20.78 1.75
N TYR A 52 -10.10 19.79 1.60
CA TYR A 52 -11.06 19.46 2.66
C TYR A 52 -10.35 18.99 3.92
N ILE A 53 -9.37 18.07 3.81
CA ILE A 53 -8.72 17.49 4.99
C ILE A 53 -7.69 18.43 5.64
N THR A 54 -7.24 19.50 4.99
CA THR A 54 -6.30 20.48 5.56
C THR A 54 -6.95 21.78 6.06
N SER A 55 -8.24 21.98 5.80
CA SER A 55 -8.95 23.22 6.15
C SER A 55 -9.56 23.17 7.56
N PHE A 56 -9.35 24.20 8.38
CA PHE A 56 -9.82 24.21 9.77
C PHE A 56 -11.33 24.46 9.91
N GLU A 57 -11.89 25.43 9.21
CA GLU A 57 -13.28 25.90 9.38
C GLU A 57 -14.11 25.65 8.10
N ASP A 58 -15.40 25.31 8.23
CA ASP A 58 -16.47 25.27 7.22
C ASP A 58 -16.20 24.67 5.83
N ALA A 59 -15.05 24.03 5.62
CA ALA A 59 -14.72 23.45 4.33
C ALA A 59 -15.72 22.36 3.97
N VAL A 60 -16.42 22.59 2.87
CA VAL A 60 -17.40 21.68 2.29
C VAL A 60 -16.66 20.67 1.43
N VAL A 61 -17.01 19.40 1.58
CA VAL A 61 -16.45 18.36 0.71
C VAL A 61 -16.93 18.60 -0.73
N THR A 62 -16.00 18.61 -1.68
CA THR A 62 -16.35 18.81 -3.08
C THR A 62 -16.96 17.53 -3.65
N PRO A 63 -17.85 17.62 -4.66
CA PRO A 63 -18.34 16.44 -5.37
C PRO A 63 -17.19 15.60 -5.98
N ARG A 64 -16.11 16.26 -6.41
CA ARG A 64 -14.91 15.60 -6.95
C ARG A 64 -14.18 14.76 -5.91
N CYS A 65 -14.05 15.25 -4.68
CA CYS A 65 -13.48 14.45 -3.59
C CYS A 65 -14.28 13.15 -3.39
N CYS A 66 -15.61 13.24 -3.27
CA CYS A 66 -16.42 12.04 -3.08
C CYS A 66 -16.42 11.10 -4.29
N GLN A 67 -16.31 11.64 -5.51
CA GLN A 67 -16.14 10.83 -6.71
C GLN A 67 -14.78 10.12 -6.73
N GLY A 68 -13.70 10.81 -6.37
CA GLY A 68 -12.37 10.23 -6.26
C GLY A 68 -12.31 9.12 -5.23
N LEU A 69 -12.95 9.31 -4.06
CA LEU A 69 -13.08 8.25 -3.05
C LEU A 69 -13.84 7.03 -3.58
N ARG A 70 -14.88 7.22 -4.41
CA ARG A 70 -15.58 6.10 -5.07
C ARG A 70 -14.67 5.35 -6.02
N THR A 71 -13.96 6.07 -6.89
CA THR A 71 -13.00 5.47 -7.81
C THR A 71 -11.98 4.62 -7.08
N ILE A 72 -11.45 5.09 -5.94
CA ILE A 72 -10.50 4.30 -5.13
C ILE A 72 -11.19 3.08 -4.50
N SER A 73 -12.40 3.23 -3.98
CA SER A 73 -13.18 2.11 -3.44
C SER A 73 -13.45 1.03 -4.47
N ASP A 74 -13.71 1.38 -5.73
CA ASP A 74 -13.95 0.42 -6.81
C ASP A 74 -12.70 -0.39 -7.16
N LEU A 75 -11.51 0.17 -6.93
CA LEU A 75 -10.23 -0.55 -7.04
C LEU A 75 -10.00 -1.51 -5.87
N ALA A 76 -10.70 -1.36 -4.75
CA ALA A 76 -10.34 -2.00 -3.48
C ALA A 76 -11.01 -3.38 -3.30
N THR A 77 -10.77 -4.30 -4.24
CA THR A 77 -11.52 -5.57 -4.35
C THR A 77 -11.14 -6.59 -3.26
N SER A 78 -9.96 -6.47 -2.66
CA SER A 78 -9.44 -7.38 -1.62
C SER A 78 -8.98 -6.62 -0.37
N ARG A 79 -8.80 -7.33 0.76
CA ARG A 79 -8.24 -6.73 1.98
C ARG A 79 -6.82 -6.22 1.78
N GLU A 80 -6.03 -6.92 0.98
CA GLU A 80 -4.65 -6.57 0.66
C GLU A 80 -4.62 -5.29 -0.18
N GLN A 81 -5.41 -5.25 -1.24
CA GLN A 81 -5.53 -4.09 -2.12
C GLN A 81 -6.01 -2.85 -1.35
N ARG A 82 -6.95 -3.00 -0.41
CA ARG A 82 -7.36 -1.90 0.48
C ARG A 82 -6.22 -1.36 1.35
N ARG A 83 -5.34 -2.23 1.85
CA ARG A 83 -4.17 -1.81 2.65
C ARG A 83 -3.15 -1.07 1.81
N GLU A 84 -2.91 -1.51 0.59
CA GLU A 84 -1.99 -0.82 -0.31
C GLU A 84 -2.53 0.52 -0.77
N LEU A 85 -3.81 0.59 -1.16
CA LEU A 85 -4.49 1.85 -1.47
C LEU A 85 -4.48 2.80 -0.26
N CYS A 86 -4.60 2.27 0.96
CA CYS A 86 -4.43 3.06 2.17
C CYS A 86 -3.02 3.67 2.28
N GLU A 87 -1.96 2.89 2.02
CA GLU A 87 -0.58 3.41 2.04
C GLU A 87 -0.35 4.46 0.92
N CYS A 88 -0.94 4.26 -0.26
CA CYS A 88 -0.92 5.25 -1.35
C CYS A 88 -1.59 6.56 -0.93
N VAL A 89 -2.79 6.49 -0.35
CA VAL A 89 -3.53 7.66 0.15
C VAL A 89 -2.80 8.34 1.31
N ARG A 90 -2.19 7.54 2.20
CA ARG A 90 -1.36 8.05 3.30
C ARG A 90 -0.20 8.89 2.78
N SER A 91 0.45 8.50 1.67
CA SER A 91 1.52 9.31 1.09
C SER A 91 1.06 10.72 0.69
N VAL A 92 -0.17 10.84 0.17
CA VAL A 92 -0.80 12.12 -0.14
C VAL A 92 -1.08 12.91 1.14
N MET A 93 -1.61 12.27 2.18
CA MET A 93 -1.86 12.92 3.47
C MET A 93 -0.56 13.45 4.10
N VAL A 94 0.52 12.69 4.03
CA VAL A 94 1.84 13.11 4.51
C VAL A 94 2.35 14.30 3.69
N ALA A 95 2.24 14.26 2.38
CA ALA A 95 2.64 15.34 1.48
C ALA A 95 1.82 16.63 1.69
N ALA A 96 0.52 16.48 1.99
CA ALA A 96 -0.38 17.60 2.30
C ALA A 96 -0.03 18.31 3.62
N GLY A 97 0.69 17.64 4.53
CA GLY A 97 1.14 18.24 5.78
C GLY A 97 0.04 18.33 6.82
N ASN A 98 -0.52 19.53 7.03
CA ASN A 98 -1.45 19.91 8.12
C ASN A 98 -2.82 19.22 8.04
N VAL A 99 -2.85 17.90 7.95
CA VAL A 99 -4.06 17.10 7.85
C VAL A 99 -4.80 17.09 9.18
N ILE A 100 -6.04 17.53 9.12
CA ILE A 100 -7.00 17.48 10.21
C ILE A 100 -7.68 16.13 10.16
N PHE A 101 -7.13 15.18 10.93
CA PHE A 101 -7.60 13.79 10.91
C PHE A 101 -9.09 13.62 11.22
N HIS A 102 -9.69 14.52 12.02
CA HIS A 102 -11.14 14.51 12.22
C HIS A 102 -11.91 14.55 10.89
N ARG A 103 -11.44 15.32 9.91
CA ARG A 103 -12.05 15.39 8.58
C ARG A 103 -11.82 14.13 7.76
N VAL A 104 -10.65 13.52 7.84
CA VAL A 104 -10.40 12.18 7.27
C VAL A 104 -11.39 11.15 7.83
N GLN A 105 -11.67 11.22 9.13
CA GLN A 105 -12.65 10.33 9.78
C GLN A 105 -14.09 10.61 9.34
N MET A 106 -14.44 11.86 9.01
CA MET A 106 -15.74 12.22 8.43
C MET A 106 -15.92 11.66 7.02
N LEU A 107 -14.84 11.58 6.22
CA LEU A 107 -14.83 10.86 4.94
C LEU A 107 -15.02 9.36 5.18
N ARG A 108 -14.23 8.77 6.09
CA ARG A 108 -14.25 7.33 6.40
C ARG A 108 -15.58 6.85 6.99
N SER A 109 -16.21 7.64 7.85
CA SER A 109 -17.51 7.32 8.45
C SER A 109 -18.67 7.41 7.45
N GLY A 110 -18.43 8.04 6.30
CA GLY A 110 -19.42 8.31 5.28
C GLY A 110 -20.33 9.50 5.56
N VAL A 111 -20.11 10.24 6.65
CA VAL A 111 -20.89 11.44 6.97
C VAL A 111 -20.70 12.52 5.90
N ALA A 112 -19.48 12.65 5.36
CA ALA A 112 -19.21 13.66 4.33
C ALA A 112 -19.71 13.25 2.93
N CYS A 113 -19.56 11.97 2.54
CA CYS A 113 -19.78 11.53 1.15
C CYS A 113 -20.95 10.55 0.94
N GLY A 114 -21.66 10.16 1.99
CA GLY A 114 -22.81 9.24 1.92
C GLY A 114 -22.45 7.75 1.72
N PHE A 115 -21.16 7.39 1.72
CA PHE A 115 -20.68 6.01 1.70
C PHE A 115 -19.39 5.88 2.51
N LYS A 116 -19.06 4.67 2.95
CA LYS A 116 -17.90 4.40 3.80
C LYS A 116 -16.74 3.82 2.99
N PRO A 117 -15.76 4.63 2.56
CA PRO A 117 -14.54 4.10 1.96
C PRO A 117 -13.74 3.35 3.04
N ASP A 118 -13.49 2.08 2.80
CA ASP A 118 -12.85 1.16 3.74
C ASP A 118 -11.32 1.10 3.59
N PHE A 119 -10.73 1.82 2.63
CA PHE A 119 -9.28 1.99 2.47
C PHE A 119 -8.71 3.19 3.26
N LEU A 120 -9.54 4.04 3.89
CA LEU A 120 -9.03 5.20 4.62
C LEU A 120 -8.39 4.79 5.97
N PRO A 121 -7.25 5.41 6.36
CA PRO A 121 -6.61 5.16 7.65
C PRO A 121 -7.57 5.29 8.83
N SER A 122 -7.54 4.31 9.74
CA SER A 122 -8.44 4.29 10.91
C SER A 122 -7.88 4.98 12.15
N ALA A 123 -6.58 5.30 12.16
CA ALA A 123 -5.87 5.79 13.34
C ALA A 123 -5.11 7.09 13.05
N TYR A 124 -5.20 8.04 14.00
CA TYR A 124 -4.57 9.36 13.94
C TYR A 124 -3.04 9.26 13.85
N TYR A 125 -2.43 8.48 14.74
CA TYR A 125 -0.99 8.35 14.82
C TYR A 125 -0.45 7.58 13.61
N PHE A 126 0.34 8.27 12.79
CA PHE A 126 0.99 7.78 11.58
C PHE A 126 0.06 7.29 10.47
N TYR A 127 -1.25 7.58 10.51
CA TYR A 127 -2.21 7.14 9.50
C TYR A 127 -2.13 5.63 9.21
N ARG A 128 -2.06 4.82 10.28
CA ARG A 128 -1.80 3.36 10.15
C ARG A 128 -2.86 2.64 9.31
N CYS A 129 -2.40 1.88 8.32
CA CYS A 129 -3.20 1.06 7.40
C CYS A 129 -3.39 -0.41 7.85
N PHE A 130 -2.98 -0.75 9.07
CA PHE A 130 -3.03 -2.14 9.57
C PHE A 130 -4.43 -2.62 10.01
N ARG A 131 -5.39 -1.70 10.22
CA ARG A 131 -6.77 -2.04 10.62
C ARG A 131 -7.79 -1.75 9.51
N ILE A 132 -7.49 -2.23 8.31
CA ILE A 132 -8.44 -2.30 7.18
C ILE A 132 -9.10 -3.67 7.12
#